data_AF-A0A0F9D704-F1
#
_entry.id   AF-A0A0F9D704-F1
#
_cell.length_a   1.000
_cell.length_b   1.000
_cell.length_c   1.000
_cell.angle_alpha   90.00
_cell.angle_beta   90.00
_cell.angle_gamma   90.00
#
_symmetry.space_group_name_H-M   'P 1'
#
loop_
_entity.id
_entity.type
_entity.pdbx_description
1 polymer ?
#
loop_
_entity_poly.entity_id
_entity_poly.type
_entity_poly.pdbx_seq_one_letter_code
_entity_poly.pdbx_strand_id
1 'polypeptide(L)'
;TNIDPLPYDVQPQDAPAIGDNRPPDDGDPLHERLLEVHGQLIERAARLIGDLGGRCPGEITDDPANESASDYIKELTGCMKSMEAARVSEKEPFLKSGRTVDGFFKKITDRLDQTKRIVAKIKTLYERKKADEERRARLEAENKARADAERARQEAEAADRAAMDAQQDTERALDTAIEAEKKAEQAEKDVVQIARDASAKAADLSRTRSAKGAVSSLRTFWDYKGFDLAAIDLEPLRYHLPAGAIEKAVRSFVKAGGRELDGVEIFENTESVTR
;
A
#
# COMPACT_ATOMS: atom_id res chain seq x y z
N THR A 1 74.75 -14.08 -7.49
CA THR A 1 73.34 -13.64 -7.52
C THR A 1 72.87 -13.52 -6.09
N ASN A 2 72.96 -12.29 -5.57
CA ASN A 2 72.63 -11.93 -4.20
C ASN A 2 71.25 -11.26 -4.27
N ILE A 3 70.23 -11.83 -3.61
CA ILE A 3 68.89 -11.25 -3.52
C ILE A 3 68.69 -10.93 -2.04
N ASP A 4 68.74 -9.64 -1.70
CA ASP A 4 68.39 -9.15 -0.38
C ASP A 4 66.92 -9.51 -0.05
N PRO A 5 66.61 -9.98 1.17
CA PRO A 5 65.24 -10.18 1.58
C PRO A 5 64.52 -8.84 1.81
N LEU A 6 63.27 -8.76 1.36
CA LEU A 6 62.40 -7.59 1.41
C LEU A 6 62.00 -7.19 2.85
N PRO A 7 61.71 -5.90 3.10
CA PRO A 7 61.64 -5.30 4.45
C PRO A 7 60.28 -5.49 5.17
N TYR A 8 59.71 -6.70 5.14
CA TYR A 8 58.39 -6.95 5.73
C TYR A 8 58.28 -8.18 6.66
N ASP A 9 59.39 -8.65 7.23
CA ASP A 9 59.34 -9.55 8.40
C ASP A 9 59.22 -8.75 9.70
N VAL A 10 58.08 -8.08 9.88
CA VAL A 10 57.65 -7.63 11.21
C VAL A 10 56.80 -8.76 11.78
N GLN A 11 57.35 -9.47 12.77
CA GLN A 11 56.63 -10.48 13.55
C GLN A 11 55.30 -9.87 14.04
N PRO A 12 54.16 -10.58 13.94
CA PRO A 12 52.88 -10.05 14.41
C PRO A 12 52.99 -9.84 15.92
N GLN A 13 52.89 -8.59 16.34
CA GLN A 13 52.84 -8.23 17.75
C GLN A 13 51.49 -8.70 18.28
N ASP A 14 51.52 -9.51 19.33
CA ASP A 14 50.34 -10.11 19.95
C ASP A 14 49.27 -9.05 20.20
N ALA A 15 48.18 -9.11 19.42
CA ALA A 15 47.04 -8.25 19.64
C ALA A 15 46.42 -8.63 21.00
N PRO A 16 46.18 -7.67 21.92
CA PRO A 16 45.61 -7.98 23.22
C PRO A 16 44.23 -8.61 23.05
N ALA A 17 44.00 -9.70 23.78
CA ALA A 17 42.76 -10.46 23.74
C ALA A 17 41.56 -9.57 24.12
N ILE A 18 40.45 -9.73 23.38
CA ILE A 18 39.19 -9.02 23.61
C ILE A 18 38.74 -9.26 25.06
N GLY A 19 38.85 -8.24 25.91
CA GLY A 19 38.46 -8.29 27.32
C GLY A 19 39.31 -7.44 28.26
N ASP A 20 40.53 -7.10 27.86
CA ASP A 20 41.44 -6.30 28.69
C ASP A 20 41.20 -4.80 28.48
N ASN A 21 40.34 -4.20 29.31
CA ASN A 21 40.34 -2.75 29.50
C ASN A 21 41.53 -2.34 30.37
N ARG A 22 42.75 -2.61 29.89
CA ARG A 22 43.95 -2.05 30.47
C ARG A 22 44.13 -0.66 29.85
N PRO A 23 43.97 0.43 30.61
CA PRO A 23 44.27 1.74 30.07
C PRO A 23 45.75 1.80 29.63
N PRO A 24 46.09 2.66 28.64
CA PRO A 24 47.47 2.84 28.19
C PRO A 24 48.42 3.17 29.36
N ASP A 25 49.71 2.84 29.24
CA ASP A 25 50.77 3.05 30.25
C ASP A 25 51.06 4.54 30.58
N ASP A 26 50.33 5.47 29.97
CA ASP A 26 50.29 6.87 30.37
C ASP A 26 49.49 6.96 31.68
N GLY A 27 50.21 6.87 32.82
CA GLY A 27 49.66 6.71 34.16
C GLY A 27 48.38 7.50 34.43
N ASP A 28 47.30 6.81 34.80
CA ASP A 28 46.07 7.46 35.27
C ASP A 28 46.44 8.33 36.49
N PRO A 29 46.26 9.66 36.44
CA PRO A 29 46.65 10.55 37.54
C PRO A 29 45.90 10.22 38.84
N LEU A 30 44.71 9.59 38.75
CA LEU A 30 44.01 9.08 39.92
C LEU A 30 44.73 7.87 40.52
N HIS A 31 45.24 6.97 39.68
CA HIS A 31 46.01 5.81 40.11
C HIS A 31 47.29 6.23 40.83
N GLU A 32 48.06 7.16 40.26
CA GLU A 32 49.27 7.70 40.88
C GLU A 32 48.98 8.34 42.24
N ARG A 33 47.92 9.16 42.32
CA ARG A 33 47.49 9.79 43.58
C ARG A 33 47.01 8.76 44.62
N LEU A 34 46.39 7.66 44.20
CA LEU A 34 46.01 6.58 45.12
C LEU A 34 47.23 5.85 45.69
N LEU A 35 48.26 5.63 44.87
CA LEU A 35 49.53 5.05 45.32
C LEU A 35 50.25 5.98 46.31
N GLU A 36 50.27 7.29 46.04
CA GLU A 36 50.89 8.28 46.92
C GLU A 36 50.15 8.39 48.26
N VAL A 37 48.82 8.54 48.23
CA VAL A 37 48.02 8.79 49.45
C VAL A 37 47.91 7.55 50.32
N HIS A 38 47.79 6.36 49.72
CA HIS A 38 47.58 5.09 50.46
C HIS A 38 48.84 4.22 50.52
N GLY A 39 50.01 4.76 50.14
CA GLY A 39 51.29 4.03 50.09
C GLY A 39 51.62 3.30 51.40
N GLN A 40 51.41 3.94 52.55
CA GLN A 40 51.63 3.31 53.86
C GLN A 40 50.73 2.09 54.12
N LEU A 41 49.48 2.12 53.65
CA LEU A 41 48.56 0.99 53.77
C LEU A 41 48.97 -0.14 52.82
N ILE A 42 49.44 0.19 51.61
CA ILE A 42 49.96 -0.76 50.63
C ILE A 42 51.22 -1.44 51.15
N GLU A 43 52.17 -0.67 51.69
CA GLU A 43 53.38 -1.21 52.32
C GLU A 43 53.08 -2.11 53.52
N ARG A 44 52.11 -1.71 54.37
CA ARG A 44 51.65 -2.54 55.49
C ARG A 44 51.05 -3.85 54.99
N ALA A 45 50.22 -3.82 53.96
CA ALA A 45 49.63 -5.02 53.36
C ALA A 45 50.73 -5.92 52.78
N ALA A 46 51.67 -5.36 52.02
CA ALA A 46 52.79 -6.09 51.44
C ALA A 46 53.68 -6.74 52.52
N ARG A 47 53.96 -6.03 53.61
CA ARG A 47 54.70 -6.56 54.77
C ARG A 47 53.97 -7.74 55.40
N LEU A 48 52.69 -7.57 55.72
CA LEU A 48 51.90 -8.65 56.31
C LEU A 48 51.86 -9.87 55.38
N ILE A 49 51.71 -9.69 54.07
CA ILE A 49 51.74 -10.80 53.10
C ILE A 49 53.12 -11.49 53.09
N GLY A 50 54.21 -10.73 53.10
CA GLY A 50 55.57 -11.26 53.13
C GLY A 50 55.90 -12.05 54.40
N ASP A 51 55.30 -11.65 55.53
CA ASP A 51 55.53 -12.28 56.84
C ASP A 51 54.83 -13.65 57.00
N LEU A 52 54.02 -14.09 56.03
CA LEU A 52 53.24 -15.33 56.11
C LEU A 52 54.10 -16.54 56.50
N GLY A 53 55.24 -16.73 55.83
CA GLY A 53 56.13 -17.87 56.08
C GLY A 53 56.80 -17.86 57.45
N GLY A 54 56.96 -16.67 58.06
CA GLY A 54 57.52 -16.53 59.41
C GLY A 54 56.48 -16.64 60.53
N ARG A 55 55.22 -16.29 60.24
CA ARG A 55 54.12 -16.28 61.23
C ARG A 55 53.34 -17.59 61.26
N CYS A 56 53.28 -18.30 60.13
CA CYS A 56 52.59 -19.58 59.98
C CYS A 56 53.48 -20.58 59.23
N PRO A 57 54.35 -21.33 59.93
CA PRO A 57 54.95 -22.53 59.34
C PRO A 57 53.83 -23.49 58.95
N GLY A 58 53.95 -24.17 57.81
CA GLY A 58 52.83 -24.85 57.10
C GLY A 58 52.02 -25.89 57.88
N GLU A 59 52.42 -26.25 59.10
CA GLU A 59 51.63 -27.01 60.07
C GLU A 59 51.77 -26.38 61.47
N ILE A 60 50.64 -26.17 62.17
CA ILE A 60 50.60 -25.64 63.54
C ILE A 60 50.49 -26.83 64.49
N THR A 61 51.54 -27.11 65.26
CA THR A 61 51.61 -28.30 66.12
C THR A 61 51.65 -27.98 67.62
N ASP A 62 51.70 -26.70 68.00
CA ASP A 62 51.73 -26.26 69.40
C ASP A 62 50.83 -25.04 69.66
N ASP A 63 50.46 -24.86 70.94
CA ASP A 63 49.57 -23.77 71.38
C ASP A 63 50.19 -22.37 71.13
N PRO A 64 51.50 -22.12 71.35
CA PRO A 64 52.11 -20.83 71.03
C PRO A 64 52.04 -20.44 69.55
N ALA A 65 52.23 -21.39 68.62
CA ALA A 65 52.07 -21.14 67.20
C ALA A 65 50.61 -20.84 66.83
N ASN A 66 49.64 -21.50 67.49
CA ASN A 66 48.22 -21.21 67.31
C ASN A 66 47.82 -19.80 67.79
N GLU A 67 48.37 -19.34 68.93
CA GLU A 67 48.18 -17.97 69.42
C GLU A 67 48.77 -16.93 68.44
N SER A 68 50.00 -17.17 67.97
CA SER A 68 50.66 -16.32 66.95
C SER A 68 49.86 -16.22 65.65
N ALA A 69 49.34 -17.35 65.15
CA ALA A 69 48.50 -17.38 63.96
C ALA A 69 47.19 -16.60 64.18
N SER A 70 46.58 -16.72 65.36
CA SER A 70 45.35 -15.99 65.72
C SER A 70 45.56 -14.48 65.75
N ASP A 71 46.69 -14.00 66.26
CA ASP A 71 47.01 -12.58 66.27
C ASP A 71 47.35 -12.06 64.86
N TYR A 72 48.06 -12.85 64.05
CA TYR A 72 48.33 -12.51 62.65
C TYR A 72 47.03 -12.42 61.81
N ILE A 73 46.05 -13.31 62.04
CA ILE A 73 44.71 -13.20 61.42
C ILE A 73 44.02 -11.90 61.80
N LYS A 74 44.13 -11.45 63.06
CA LYS A 74 43.56 -10.16 63.50
C LYS A 74 44.24 -9.00 62.79
N GLU A 75 45.57 -9.04 62.63
CA GLU A 75 46.32 -8.00 61.91
C GLU A 75 45.93 -7.92 60.43
N LEU A 76 45.82 -9.05 59.75
CA LEU A 76 45.34 -9.15 58.36
C LEU A 76 43.92 -8.59 58.22
N THR A 77 43.02 -9.03 59.11
CA THR A 77 41.63 -8.55 59.12
C THR A 77 41.54 -7.04 59.37
N GLY A 78 42.38 -6.52 60.27
CA GLY A 78 42.48 -5.09 60.53
C GLY A 78 42.95 -4.32 59.30
N CYS A 79 43.98 -4.81 58.62
CA CYS A 79 44.49 -4.20 57.38
C CYS A 79 43.43 -4.21 56.27
N MET A 80 42.71 -5.33 56.08
CA MET A 80 41.61 -5.43 55.12
C MET A 80 40.50 -4.41 55.39
N LYS A 81 40.10 -4.23 56.65
CA LYS A 81 39.11 -3.23 57.05
C LYS A 81 39.58 -1.81 56.74
N SER A 82 40.85 -1.50 57.01
CA SER A 82 41.42 -0.18 56.68
C SER A 82 41.45 0.09 55.18
N MET A 83 41.79 -0.91 54.36
CA MET A 83 41.77 -0.80 52.89
C MET A 83 40.35 -0.56 52.36
N GLU A 84 39.36 -1.27 52.89
CA GLU A 84 37.96 -1.09 52.48
C GLU A 84 37.42 0.29 52.90
N ALA A 85 37.77 0.76 54.09
CA ALA A 85 37.40 2.11 54.55
C ALA A 85 38.01 3.20 53.65
N ALA A 86 39.30 3.07 53.29
CA ALA A 86 39.96 3.96 52.35
C ALA A 86 39.27 3.95 50.99
N ARG A 87 38.95 2.76 50.45
CA ARG A 87 38.23 2.61 49.18
C ARG A 87 36.88 3.32 49.19
N VAL A 88 36.09 3.15 50.25
CA VAL A 88 34.78 3.80 50.40
C VAL A 88 34.94 5.31 50.48
N SER A 89 35.88 5.79 51.30
CA SER A 89 36.15 7.23 51.46
C SER A 89 36.58 7.89 50.17
N GLU A 90 37.44 7.24 49.38
CA GLU A 90 37.88 7.77 48.09
C GLU A 90 36.78 7.76 47.03
N LYS A 91 35.90 6.75 47.06
CA LYS A 91 34.81 6.62 46.09
C LYS A 91 33.66 7.59 46.37
N GLU A 92 33.45 7.97 47.62
CA GLU A 92 32.29 8.77 48.05
C GLU A 92 32.19 10.15 47.35
N PRO A 93 33.26 10.96 47.22
CA PRO A 93 33.22 12.23 46.48
C PRO A 93 32.76 12.05 45.03
N PHE A 94 33.22 11.02 44.33
CA PHE A 94 32.83 10.77 42.94
C PHE A 94 31.37 10.34 42.82
N LEU A 95 30.88 9.50 43.74
CA LEU A 95 29.46 9.13 43.78
C LEU A 95 28.57 10.34 44.09
N LYS A 96 29.00 11.21 45.00
CA LYS A 96 28.28 12.44 45.33
C LYS A 96 28.24 13.38 44.12
N SER A 97 29.37 13.62 43.48
CA SER A 97 29.48 14.44 42.27
C SER A 97 28.63 13.87 41.14
N GLY A 98 28.67 12.56 40.90
CA GLY A 98 27.83 11.88 39.91
C GLY A 98 26.34 12.12 40.17
N ARG A 99 25.88 11.90 41.41
CA ARG A 99 24.48 12.18 41.82
C ARG A 99 24.10 13.64 41.63
N THR A 100 25.02 14.58 41.86
CA THR A 100 24.77 16.01 41.65
C THR A 100 24.60 16.34 40.17
N VAL A 101 25.47 15.82 39.30
CA VAL A 101 25.39 15.97 37.84
C VAL A 101 24.08 15.38 37.33
N ASP A 102 23.78 14.14 37.71
CA ASP A 102 22.54 13.46 37.33
C ASP A 102 21.31 14.27 37.77
N GLY A 103 21.30 14.75 39.01
CA GLY A 103 20.22 15.57 39.54
C GLY A 103 20.05 16.92 38.82
N PHE A 104 21.15 17.55 38.41
CA PHE A 104 21.12 18.80 37.65
C PHE A 104 20.48 18.60 36.28
N PHE A 105 20.94 17.62 35.51
CA PHE A 105 20.40 17.35 34.18
C PHE A 105 18.98 16.81 34.24
N LYS A 106 18.66 15.95 35.21
CA LYS A 106 17.31 15.41 35.39
C LYS A 106 16.25 16.51 35.53
N LYS A 107 16.53 17.56 36.31
CA LYS A 107 15.62 18.71 36.44
C LYS A 107 15.34 19.40 35.11
N ILE A 108 16.34 19.50 34.24
CA ILE A 108 16.19 20.11 32.92
C ILE A 108 15.42 19.18 31.98
N THR A 109 15.79 17.90 31.94
CA THR A 109 15.14 16.92 31.07
C THR A 109 13.68 16.71 31.45
N ASP A 110 13.34 16.70 32.75
CA ASP A 110 11.96 16.57 33.23
C ASP A 110 11.09 17.75 32.78
N ARG A 111 11.63 18.97 32.83
CA ARG A 111 10.95 20.18 32.31
C ARG A 111 10.75 20.12 30.81
N LEU A 112 11.78 19.71 30.06
CA LEU A 112 11.68 19.55 28.61
C LEU A 112 10.65 18.48 28.23
N ASP A 113 10.61 17.36 28.94
CA ASP A 113 9.61 16.31 28.72
C ASP A 113 8.20 16.81 29.02
N GLN A 114 8.00 17.57 30.11
CA GLN A 114 6.73 18.21 30.40
C GLN A 114 6.29 19.17 29.29
N THR A 115 7.19 20.04 28.81
CA THR A 115 6.92 20.95 27.70
C THR A 115 6.59 20.19 26.41
N LYS A 116 7.36 19.15 26.09
CA LYS A 116 7.11 18.26 24.94
C LYS A 116 5.70 17.66 25.00
N ARG A 117 5.27 17.18 26.18
CA ARG A 117 3.91 16.62 26.37
C ARG A 117 2.83 17.67 26.12
N ILE A 118 3.03 18.91 26.53
CA ILE A 118 2.07 20.01 26.29
C ILE A 118 1.97 20.29 24.79
N VAL A 119 3.11 20.47 24.11
CA VAL A 119 3.15 20.73 22.67
C VAL A 119 2.53 19.57 21.88
N ALA A 120 2.82 18.33 22.26
CA ALA A 120 2.22 17.15 21.64
C ALA A 120 0.68 17.16 21.76
N LYS A 121 0.13 17.53 22.92
CA LYS A 121 -1.34 17.66 23.09
C LYS A 121 -1.92 18.73 22.17
N ILE A 122 -1.28 19.89 22.06
CA ILE A 122 -1.73 20.99 21.18
C ILE A 122 -1.72 20.53 19.72
N LYS A 123 -0.64 19.87 19.29
CA LYS A 123 -0.52 19.30 17.94
C LYS A 123 -1.65 18.30 17.64
N THR A 124 -1.90 17.37 18.56
CA THR A 124 -2.99 16.38 18.41
C THR A 124 -4.36 17.05 18.25
N LEU A 125 -4.63 18.14 19.00
CA LEU A 125 -5.88 18.88 18.86
C LEU A 125 -6.01 19.54 17.48
N TYR A 126 -4.93 20.13 16.96
CA TYR A 126 -4.91 20.70 15.62
C TYR A 126 -5.14 19.63 14.54
N GLU A 127 -4.44 18.50 14.62
CA GLU A 127 -4.59 17.40 13.67
C GLU A 127 -6.01 16.82 13.66
N ARG A 128 -6.64 16.68 14.83
CA ARG A 128 -8.05 16.27 14.93
C ARG A 128 -8.98 17.28 14.28
N LYS A 129 -8.81 18.58 14.56
CA LYS A 129 -9.62 19.64 13.92
C LYS A 129 -9.50 19.60 12.41
N LYS A 130 -8.28 19.50 11.89
CA LYS A 130 -8.03 19.41 10.44
C LYS A 130 -8.69 18.17 9.81
N ALA A 131 -8.59 17.02 10.47
CA ALA A 131 -9.23 15.79 10.00
C ALA A 131 -10.76 15.86 10.02
N ASP A 132 -11.34 16.50 11.05
CA ASP A 132 -12.78 16.72 11.15
C ASP A 132 -13.28 17.70 10.08
N GLU A 133 -12.53 18.77 9.79
CA GLU A 133 -12.81 19.70 8.69
C GLU A 133 -12.78 19.00 7.33
N GLU A 134 -11.77 18.19 7.05
CA GLU A 134 -11.68 17.41 5.82
C GLU A 134 -12.83 16.39 5.70
N ARG A 135 -13.21 15.75 6.82
CA ARG A 135 -14.37 14.85 6.85
C ARG A 135 -15.67 15.60 6.55
N ARG A 136 -15.88 16.77 7.15
CA ARG A 136 -17.07 17.61 6.88
C ARG A 136 -17.12 18.03 5.42
N ALA A 137 -16.01 18.51 4.86
CA ALA A 137 -15.94 18.90 3.45
C ALA A 137 -16.26 17.73 2.51
N ARG A 138 -15.78 16.51 2.80
CA ARG A 138 -16.13 15.31 2.02
C ARG A 138 -17.61 14.97 2.09
N LEU A 139 -18.20 15.00 3.29
CA LEU A 139 -19.63 14.72 3.47
C LEU A 139 -20.50 15.77 2.80
N GLU A 140 -20.12 17.05 2.85
CA GLU A 140 -20.82 18.14 2.16
C GLU A 140 -20.74 17.97 0.63
N ALA A 141 -19.58 17.61 0.09
CA ALA A 141 -19.41 17.33 -1.33
C ALA A 141 -20.23 16.12 -1.79
N GLU A 142 -20.25 15.04 -1.01
CA GLU A 142 -21.04 13.83 -1.29
C GLU A 142 -22.55 14.14 -1.25
N ASN A 143 -23.02 14.86 -0.22
CA ASN A 143 -24.42 15.26 -0.11
C ASN A 143 -24.84 16.18 -1.27
N LYS A 144 -23.98 17.12 -1.68
CA LYS A 144 -24.24 17.98 -2.84
C LYS A 144 -24.30 17.17 -4.13
N ALA A 145 -23.34 16.26 -4.37
CA ALA A 145 -23.34 15.40 -5.54
C ALA A 145 -24.58 14.49 -5.59
N ARG A 146 -25.03 13.97 -4.43
CA ARG A 146 -26.27 13.18 -4.34
C ARG A 146 -27.51 14.02 -4.62
N ALA A 147 -27.59 15.24 -4.10
CA ALA A 147 -28.69 16.15 -4.37
C ALA A 147 -28.73 16.58 -5.85
N ASP A 148 -27.57 16.83 -6.46
CA ASP A 148 -27.45 17.17 -7.88
C ASP A 148 -27.85 15.99 -8.77
N ALA A 149 -27.40 14.78 -8.43
CA ALA A 149 -27.79 13.56 -9.14
C ALA A 149 -29.29 13.26 -9.02
N GLU A 150 -29.89 13.51 -7.86
CA GLU A 150 -31.33 13.34 -7.65
C GLU A 150 -32.14 14.36 -8.45
N ARG A 151 -31.74 15.64 -8.45
CA ARG A 151 -32.37 16.66 -9.30
C ARG A 151 -32.27 16.32 -10.78
N ALA A 152 -31.09 15.89 -11.24
CA ALA A 152 -30.91 15.48 -12.62
C ALA A 152 -31.78 14.27 -12.99
N ARG A 153 -31.99 13.30 -12.08
CA ARG A 153 -32.92 12.18 -12.28
C ARG A 153 -34.36 12.67 -12.38
N GLN A 154 -34.79 13.55 -11.49
CA GLN A 154 -36.16 14.09 -11.50
C GLN A 154 -36.43 14.92 -12.76
N GLU A 155 -35.46 15.72 -13.22
CA GLU A 155 -35.55 16.47 -14.46
C GLU A 155 -35.60 15.54 -15.69
N ALA A 156 -34.76 14.49 -15.73
CA ALA A 156 -34.80 13.49 -16.79
C ALA A 156 -36.13 12.74 -16.81
N GLU A 157 -36.63 12.30 -15.65
CA GLU A 157 -37.93 11.61 -15.56
C GLU A 157 -39.09 12.53 -15.96
N ALA A 158 -39.05 13.81 -15.59
CA ALA A 158 -40.04 14.79 -16.02
C ALA A 158 -39.98 15.04 -17.55
N ALA A 159 -38.77 15.11 -18.12
CA ALA A 159 -38.57 15.26 -19.55
C ALA A 159 -39.05 14.02 -20.32
N ASP A 160 -38.77 12.81 -19.82
CA ASP A 160 -39.22 11.55 -20.41
C ASP A 160 -40.76 11.46 -20.38
N ARG A 161 -41.40 11.83 -19.25
CA ARG A 161 -42.86 11.90 -19.16
C ARG A 161 -43.43 12.92 -20.15
N ALA A 162 -42.87 14.12 -20.23
CA ALA A 162 -43.32 15.13 -21.17
C ALA A 162 -43.14 14.68 -22.64
N ALA A 163 -42.07 13.95 -22.96
CA ALA A 163 -41.84 13.38 -24.29
C ALA A 163 -42.85 12.26 -24.60
N MET A 164 -43.17 11.39 -23.64
CA MET A 164 -44.21 10.37 -23.79
C MET A 164 -45.60 11.00 -24.00
N ASP A 165 -45.95 12.02 -23.21
CA ASP A 165 -47.21 12.74 -23.35
C ASP A 165 -47.30 13.42 -24.74
N ALA A 166 -46.23 14.07 -25.19
CA ALA A 166 -46.17 14.66 -26.52
C ALA A 166 -46.28 13.62 -27.63
N GLN A 167 -45.66 12.45 -27.48
CA GLN A 167 -45.79 11.34 -28.43
C GLN A 167 -47.24 10.83 -28.50
N GLN A 168 -47.90 10.63 -27.36
CA GLN A 168 -49.30 10.23 -27.31
C GLN A 168 -50.22 11.26 -27.97
N ASP A 169 -49.98 12.55 -27.76
CA ASP A 169 -50.75 13.61 -28.42
C ASP A 169 -50.51 13.63 -29.93
N THR A 170 -49.28 13.40 -30.39
CA THR A 170 -49.00 13.25 -31.83
C THR A 170 -49.66 12.01 -32.43
N GLU A 171 -49.68 10.89 -31.71
CA GLU A 171 -50.32 9.65 -32.16
C GLU A 171 -51.84 9.84 -32.28
N ARG A 172 -52.48 10.47 -31.29
CA ARG A 172 -53.90 10.86 -31.36
C ARG A 172 -54.20 11.80 -32.54
N ALA A 173 -53.32 12.78 -32.79
CA ALA A 173 -53.46 13.67 -33.94
C ALA A 173 -53.33 12.94 -35.28
N LEU A 174 -52.43 11.95 -35.37
CA LEU A 174 -52.28 11.10 -36.56
C LEU A 174 -53.50 10.19 -36.76
N ASP A 175 -54.00 9.55 -35.70
CA ASP A 175 -55.20 8.70 -35.76
C ASP A 175 -56.42 9.48 -36.24
N THR A 176 -56.63 10.69 -35.71
CA THR A 176 -57.72 11.56 -36.17
C THR A 176 -57.56 11.99 -37.63
N ALA A 177 -56.33 12.24 -38.11
CA ALA A 177 -56.07 12.53 -39.51
C ALA A 177 -56.33 11.33 -40.42
N ILE A 178 -55.91 10.12 -40.02
CA ILE A 178 -56.16 8.87 -40.75
C ILE A 178 -57.66 8.58 -40.85
N GLU A 179 -58.42 8.77 -39.77
CA GLU A 179 -59.87 8.58 -39.78
C GLU A 179 -60.58 9.62 -40.65
N ALA A 180 -60.07 10.86 -40.72
CA ALA A 180 -60.58 11.86 -41.65
C ALA A 180 -60.29 11.48 -43.13
N GLU A 181 -59.08 10.97 -43.42
CA GLU A 181 -58.69 10.51 -44.75
C GLU A 181 -59.51 9.30 -45.19
N LYS A 182 -59.70 8.29 -44.33
CA LYS A 182 -60.55 7.13 -44.62
C LYS A 182 -61.99 7.53 -44.92
N LYS A 183 -62.55 8.51 -44.19
CA LYS A 183 -63.89 9.04 -44.47
C LYS A 183 -63.96 9.76 -45.80
N ALA A 184 -62.92 10.53 -46.15
CA ALA A 184 -62.83 11.16 -47.47
C ALA A 184 -62.72 10.10 -48.59
N GLU A 185 -61.89 9.08 -48.42
CA GLU A 185 -61.74 7.98 -49.39
C GLU A 185 -63.03 7.16 -49.53
N GLN A 186 -63.76 6.92 -48.44
CA GLN A 186 -65.07 6.28 -48.49
C GLN A 186 -66.08 7.13 -49.25
N ALA A 187 -66.13 8.45 -49.00
CA ALA A 187 -66.98 9.35 -49.76
C ALA A 187 -66.62 9.38 -51.26
N GLU A 188 -65.34 9.34 -51.61
CA GLU A 188 -64.89 9.23 -52.99
C GLU A 188 -65.26 7.88 -53.61
N LYS A 189 -65.08 6.77 -52.89
CA LYS A 189 -65.50 5.43 -53.33
C LYS A 189 -67.01 5.38 -53.51
N ASP A 190 -67.79 6.01 -52.65
CA ASP A 190 -69.24 6.09 -52.79
C ASP A 190 -69.63 6.93 -54.01
N VAL A 191 -68.95 8.05 -54.29
CA VAL A 191 -69.16 8.83 -55.53
C VAL A 191 -68.79 8.02 -56.78
N VAL A 192 -67.67 7.30 -56.76
CA VAL A 192 -67.25 6.43 -57.86
C VAL A 192 -68.18 5.23 -58.01
N GLN A 193 -68.71 4.68 -56.91
CA GLN A 193 -69.65 3.57 -56.92
C GLN A 193 -71.03 4.03 -57.43
N ILE A 194 -71.48 5.23 -57.05
CA ILE A 194 -72.67 5.87 -57.63
C ILE A 194 -72.47 6.13 -59.13
N ALA A 195 -71.29 6.58 -59.57
CA ALA A 195 -70.96 6.74 -60.98
C ALA A 195 -70.87 5.39 -61.71
N ARG A 196 -70.34 4.34 -61.05
CA ARG A 196 -70.30 2.97 -61.57
C ARG A 196 -71.67 2.37 -61.69
N ASP A 197 -72.54 2.53 -60.70
CA ASP A 197 -73.92 2.02 -60.70
C ASP A 197 -74.79 2.81 -61.69
N ALA A 198 -74.47 4.08 -61.93
CA ALA A 198 -75.02 4.85 -63.05
C ALA A 198 -74.51 4.34 -64.42
N SER A 199 -73.26 3.88 -64.51
CA SER A 199 -72.69 3.29 -65.73
C SER A 199 -73.07 1.81 -65.96
N ALA A 200 -73.36 1.05 -64.90
CA ALA A 200 -73.73 -0.36 -64.93
C ALA A 200 -75.13 -0.56 -65.52
N LYS A 201 -76.01 0.44 -65.41
CA LYS A 201 -77.28 0.49 -66.18
C LYS A 201 -77.12 0.79 -67.67
N ALA A 202 -75.92 1.18 -68.13
CA ALA A 202 -75.64 1.48 -69.54
C ALA A 202 -74.66 0.49 -70.21
N ALA A 203 -74.11 -0.48 -69.47
CA ALA A 203 -73.03 -1.37 -69.94
C ALA A 203 -73.38 -2.86 -69.92
N ASP A 204 -74.66 -3.22 -70.06
CA ASP A 204 -75.12 -4.59 -70.36
C ASP A 204 -74.95 -4.97 -71.86
N LEU A 205 -74.05 -4.28 -72.56
CA LEU A 205 -73.70 -4.56 -73.95
C LEU A 205 -72.16 -4.57 -74.10
N SER A 206 -71.67 -5.74 -74.50
CA SER A 206 -70.39 -5.98 -75.22
C SER A 206 -69.20 -6.57 -74.43
N ARG A 207 -69.24 -7.91 -74.36
CA ARG A 207 -68.18 -8.93 -74.59
C ARG A 207 -66.66 -8.58 -74.47
N THR A 208 -65.99 -9.44 -73.67
CA THR A 208 -64.69 -10.19 -73.83
C THR A 208 -63.33 -9.52 -74.17
N ARG A 209 -62.35 -9.78 -73.27
CA ARG A 209 -60.88 -10.11 -73.41
C ARG A 209 -59.97 -9.17 -74.24
N SER A 210 -58.68 -8.93 -73.96
CA SER A 210 -57.62 -9.53 -73.10
C SER A 210 -56.42 -8.54 -72.97
N ALA A 211 -55.23 -9.01 -72.54
CA ALA A 211 -53.92 -8.72 -73.17
C ALA A 211 -52.80 -7.93 -72.44
N LYS A 212 -52.76 -7.71 -71.12
CA LYS A 212 -51.53 -7.19 -70.45
C LYS A 212 -51.42 -7.73 -69.02
N GLY A 213 -50.69 -8.80 -68.72
CA GLY A 213 -49.27 -8.99 -69.01
C GLY A 213 -48.44 -8.74 -67.74
N ALA A 214 -48.74 -9.45 -66.65
CA ALA A 214 -47.99 -9.37 -65.40
C ALA A 214 -47.30 -10.71 -65.13
N VAL A 215 -45.99 -10.74 -65.30
CA VAL A 215 -45.14 -11.85 -64.88
C VAL A 215 -44.73 -11.56 -63.44
N SER A 216 -45.33 -12.27 -62.49
CA SER A 216 -44.79 -12.37 -61.13
C SER A 216 -43.86 -13.58 -61.11
N SER A 217 -42.54 -13.34 -61.12
CA SER A 217 -41.57 -14.41 -60.94
C SER A 217 -41.31 -14.59 -59.45
N LEU A 218 -41.74 -15.72 -58.87
CA LEU A 218 -41.20 -16.17 -57.60
C LEU A 218 -39.74 -16.57 -57.81
N ARG A 219 -38.83 -15.90 -57.10
CA ARG A 219 -37.45 -16.34 -56.97
C ARG A 219 -37.34 -17.19 -55.71
N THR A 220 -37.02 -18.46 -55.89
CA THR A 220 -36.61 -19.35 -54.79
C THR A 220 -35.26 -18.86 -54.29
N PHE A 221 -35.20 -18.39 -53.04
CA PHE A 221 -33.96 -18.16 -52.32
C PHE A 221 -33.91 -19.12 -51.14
N TRP A 222 -32.70 -19.57 -50.82
CA TRP A 222 -32.47 -20.37 -49.63
C TRP A 222 -32.33 -19.40 -48.47
N ASP A 223 -33.21 -19.55 -47.48
CA ASP A 223 -33.16 -18.81 -46.22
C ASP A 223 -32.69 -19.77 -45.13
N TYR A 224 -32.11 -19.25 -44.05
CA TYR A 224 -31.67 -20.03 -42.91
C TYR A 224 -32.34 -19.52 -41.63
N LYS A 225 -32.70 -20.42 -40.71
CA LYS A 225 -33.38 -20.03 -39.46
C LYS A 225 -32.86 -20.84 -38.29
N GLY A 226 -32.46 -20.13 -37.24
CA GLY A 226 -31.88 -20.72 -36.02
C GLY A 226 -30.47 -21.21 -36.29
N PHE A 227 -29.47 -20.45 -35.82
CA PHE A 227 -28.07 -20.87 -35.90
C PHE A 227 -27.50 -20.98 -34.48
N ASP A 228 -26.78 -22.07 -34.23
CA ASP A 228 -26.01 -22.29 -33.00
C ASP A 228 -24.52 -22.29 -33.35
N LEU A 229 -23.77 -21.33 -32.83
CA LEU A 229 -22.36 -21.14 -33.12
C LEU A 229 -21.50 -22.33 -32.69
N ALA A 230 -21.93 -23.12 -31.71
CA ALA A 230 -21.15 -24.24 -31.18
C ALA A 230 -21.26 -25.51 -32.04
N ALA A 231 -22.33 -25.65 -32.83
CA ALA A 231 -22.62 -26.85 -33.62
C ALA A 231 -22.27 -26.71 -35.11
N ILE A 232 -21.89 -25.51 -35.56
CA ILE A 232 -21.60 -25.23 -36.97
C ILE A 232 -20.16 -25.61 -37.29
N ASP A 233 -19.99 -26.38 -38.37
CA ASP A 233 -18.68 -26.61 -38.95
C ASP A 233 -18.19 -25.34 -39.66
N LEU A 234 -17.10 -24.76 -39.14
CA LEU A 234 -16.52 -23.51 -39.64
C LEU A 234 -15.57 -23.75 -40.82
N GLU A 235 -15.13 -24.99 -41.08
CA GLU A 235 -14.16 -25.29 -42.14
C GLU A 235 -14.71 -24.97 -43.55
N PRO A 236 -15.96 -25.33 -43.91
CA PRO A 236 -16.54 -25.00 -45.22
C PRO A 236 -16.81 -23.50 -45.41
N LEU A 237 -17.03 -22.76 -44.31
CA LEU A 237 -17.35 -21.34 -44.35
C LEU A 237 -16.11 -20.46 -44.57
N ARG A 238 -14.90 -20.99 -44.34
CA ARG A 238 -13.62 -20.25 -44.49
C ARG A 238 -13.49 -19.54 -45.84
N TYR A 239 -13.89 -20.19 -46.93
CA TYR A 239 -13.79 -19.64 -48.29
C TYR A 239 -14.85 -18.60 -48.63
N HIS A 240 -15.89 -18.48 -47.80
CA HIS A 240 -17.02 -17.56 -48.02
C HIS A 240 -17.01 -16.36 -47.05
N LEU A 241 -16.10 -16.35 -46.08
CA LEU A 241 -15.94 -15.21 -45.18
C LEU A 241 -15.11 -14.11 -45.86
N PRO A 242 -15.64 -12.88 -45.98
CA PRO A 242 -14.87 -11.78 -46.54
C PRO A 242 -13.70 -11.44 -45.61
N ALA A 243 -12.54 -11.11 -46.18
CA ALA A 243 -11.30 -10.84 -45.42
C ALA A 243 -11.50 -9.79 -44.30
N GLY A 244 -12.32 -8.76 -44.54
CA GLY A 244 -12.63 -7.73 -43.53
C GLY A 244 -13.46 -8.22 -42.34
N ALA A 245 -14.23 -9.31 -42.47
CA ALA A 245 -14.92 -9.93 -41.34
C ALA A 245 -13.94 -10.76 -40.48
N ILE A 246 -13.00 -11.45 -41.12
CA ILE A 246 -11.92 -12.19 -40.45
C ILE A 246 -11.05 -11.23 -39.64
N GLU A 247 -10.64 -10.10 -40.23
CA GLU A 247 -9.85 -9.09 -39.53
C GLU A 247 -10.58 -8.50 -38.31
N LYS A 248 -11.88 -8.22 -38.42
CA LYS A 248 -12.70 -7.75 -37.29
C LYS A 248 -12.79 -8.78 -36.17
N ALA A 249 -12.93 -10.06 -36.52
CA ALA A 249 -12.93 -11.16 -35.54
C ALA A 249 -11.58 -11.26 -34.82
N VAL A 250 -10.46 -11.16 -35.54
CA VAL A 250 -9.10 -11.13 -34.96
C VAL A 250 -8.92 -9.94 -34.02
N ARG A 251 -9.31 -8.72 -34.44
CA ARG A 251 -9.24 -7.52 -33.58
C ARG A 251 -10.12 -7.67 -32.32
N SER A 252 -11.30 -8.28 -32.46
CA SER A 252 -12.18 -8.58 -31.32
C SER A 252 -11.55 -9.59 -30.36
N PHE A 253 -10.87 -10.62 -30.88
CA PHE A 253 -10.15 -11.62 -30.09
C PHE A 253 -8.98 -11.02 -29.32
N VAL A 254 -8.18 -10.17 -29.97
CA VAL A 254 -7.08 -9.43 -29.30
C VAL A 254 -7.63 -8.50 -28.22
N LYS A 255 -8.74 -7.80 -28.50
CA LYS A 255 -9.42 -6.94 -27.51
C LYS A 255 -10.00 -7.72 -26.33
N ALA A 256 -10.44 -8.96 -26.55
CA ALA A 256 -10.90 -9.86 -25.50
C ALA A 256 -9.76 -10.49 -24.69
N GLY A 257 -8.49 -10.24 -25.06
CA GLY A 257 -7.30 -10.67 -24.33
C GLY A 257 -6.58 -11.89 -24.91
N GLY A 258 -6.96 -12.37 -26.09
CA GLY A 258 -6.24 -13.42 -26.81
C GLY A 258 -4.89 -12.94 -27.36
N ARG A 259 -3.82 -13.71 -27.16
CA ARG A 259 -2.44 -13.32 -27.52
C ARG A 259 -1.74 -14.29 -28.47
N GLU A 260 -2.29 -15.48 -28.67
CA GLU A 260 -1.77 -16.50 -29.58
C GLU A 260 -2.90 -16.97 -30.49
N LEU A 261 -2.69 -16.92 -31.81
CA LEU A 261 -3.62 -17.40 -32.84
C LEU A 261 -2.83 -17.94 -34.03
N ASP A 262 -3.06 -19.20 -34.41
CA ASP A 262 -2.35 -19.81 -35.53
C ASP A 262 -2.57 -19.04 -36.83
N GLY A 263 -1.48 -18.62 -37.48
CA GLY A 263 -1.49 -17.87 -38.73
C GLY A 263 -1.57 -16.34 -38.58
N VAL A 264 -1.60 -15.80 -37.37
CA VAL A 264 -1.55 -14.34 -37.11
C VAL A 264 -0.50 -14.02 -36.05
N GLU A 265 0.47 -13.17 -36.40
CA GLU A 265 1.44 -12.64 -35.44
C GLU A 265 0.85 -11.43 -34.71
N ILE A 266 0.66 -11.55 -33.39
CA ILE A 266 0.11 -10.50 -32.53
C ILE A 266 1.27 -9.85 -31.76
N PHE A 267 1.46 -8.54 -31.90
CA PHE A 267 2.53 -7.79 -31.25
C PHE A 267 2.01 -6.53 -30.52
N GLU A 268 2.75 -6.07 -29.53
CA GLU A 268 2.44 -4.88 -28.74
C GLU A 268 2.92 -3.62 -29.48
N ASN A 269 2.02 -2.66 -29.68
CA ASN A 269 2.34 -1.36 -30.30
C ASN A 269 1.89 -0.23 -29.36
N THR A 270 2.75 0.77 -29.15
CA THR A 270 2.49 1.89 -28.24
C THR A 270 2.37 3.17 -29.03
N GLU A 271 1.24 3.87 -28.90
CA GLU A 271 0.99 5.16 -29.54
C GLU A 271 0.78 6.25 -28.48
N SER A 272 1.45 7.39 -28.63
CA SER A 272 1.28 8.55 -27.76
C SER A 272 0.04 9.35 -28.17
N VAL A 273 -0.98 9.38 -27.32
CA VAL A 273 -2.18 10.20 -27.53
C VAL A 273 -2.06 11.50 -26.74
N THR A 274 -1.98 12.64 -27.43
CA THR A 274 -2.11 13.98 -26.83
C THR A 274 -3.58 14.32 -26.66
N ARG A 275 -4.00 14.65 -25.44
CA ARG A 275 -5.32 15.22 -25.14
C ARG A 275 -5.26 16.74 -25.08
#